data_AF-A0A1S3S2Q3-F1
#
_entry.id   AF-A0A1S3S2Q3-F1
#
_cell.length_a   1.000
_cell.length_b   1.000
_cell.length_c   1.000
_cell.angle_alpha   90.00
_cell.angle_beta   90.00
_cell.angle_gamma   90.00
#
_symmetry.space_group_name_H-M   'P 1'
#
loop_
_entity.id
_entity.type
_entity.pdbx_description
1 polymer ?
#
loop_
_entity_poly.entity_id
_entity_poly.type
_entity_poly.pdbx_seq_one_letter_code
_entity_poly.pdbx_strand_id
1 'polypeptide(L)'
;MSGVVVKNMSFKLGQTLTITGIPNSEATHNFIINVGKSDDYLALHMSFRFDHLGDTQTVVCNSYHGGMWFEEHREGGFPFNQGEEFKINITFTKEQFLVALPDGLVIHFPNRQRD
;
A
#
# COMPACT_ATOMS: atom_id res chain seq x y z
N MET A 1 -3.65 -15.59 -2.31
CA MET A 1 -3.57 -14.60 -1.21
C MET A 1 -4.57 -15.00 -0.12
N SER A 2 -4.16 -15.00 1.14
CA SER A 2 -5.07 -15.02 2.29
C SER A 2 -5.31 -13.58 2.74
N GLY A 3 -6.57 -13.18 2.93
CA GLY A 3 -6.94 -11.81 3.30
C GLY A 3 -8.25 -11.36 2.65
N VAL A 4 -8.61 -10.10 2.85
CA VAL A 4 -9.79 -9.49 2.22
C VAL A 4 -9.49 -9.21 0.74
N VAL A 5 -10.35 -9.69 -0.15
CA VAL A 5 -10.25 -9.44 -1.59
C VAL A 5 -11.53 -8.75 -2.05
N VAL A 6 -11.38 -7.57 -2.65
CA VAL A 6 -12.49 -6.81 -3.25
C VAL A 6 -12.30 -6.79 -4.76
N LYS A 7 -13.25 -7.33 -5.50
CA LYS A 7 -13.25 -7.37 -6.97
C LYS A 7 -14.34 -6.47 -7.54
N ASN A 8 -14.19 -6.05 -8.80
CA ASN A 8 -15.14 -5.20 -9.52
C ASN A 8 -15.40 -3.83 -8.83
N MET A 9 -14.51 -3.38 -7.95
CA MET A 9 -14.52 -2.03 -7.41
C MET A 9 -13.86 -1.09 -8.42
N SER A 10 -14.54 0.01 -8.73
CA SER A 10 -13.99 1.04 -9.60
C SER A 10 -13.16 2.03 -8.77
N PHE A 11 -11.91 2.23 -9.18
CA PHE A 11 -11.01 3.24 -8.62
C PHE A 11 -10.33 3.96 -9.79
N LYS A 12 -10.68 5.23 -10.00
CA LYS A 12 -10.35 6.04 -11.18
C LYS A 12 -9.52 7.25 -10.81
N LEU A 13 -8.91 7.87 -11.83
CA LEU A 13 -8.17 9.12 -11.69
C LEU A 13 -8.98 10.19 -10.93
N GLY A 14 -8.32 10.87 -10.00
CA GLY A 14 -8.90 11.87 -9.12
C GLY A 14 -9.70 11.31 -7.93
N GLN A 15 -9.95 9.99 -7.87
CA GLN A 15 -10.65 9.39 -6.73
C GLN A 15 -9.68 9.09 -5.59
N THR A 16 -10.24 9.04 -4.39
CA THR A 16 -9.55 8.64 -3.17
C THR A 16 -10.18 7.35 -2.63
N LEU A 17 -9.33 6.34 -2.41
CA LEU A 17 -9.66 5.13 -1.69
C LEU A 17 -9.26 5.30 -0.22
N THR A 18 -10.24 5.29 0.68
CA THR A 18 -10.01 5.33 2.13
C THR A 18 -10.00 3.91 2.67
N ILE A 19 -8.94 3.56 3.42
CA ILE A 19 -8.81 2.26 4.08
C ILE A 19 -8.65 2.51 5.58
N THR A 20 -9.54 1.91 6.36
CA THR A 20 -9.45 1.86 7.82
C THR A 20 -9.27 0.41 8.23
N GLY A 21 -8.40 0.16 9.21
CA GLY A 21 -8.15 -1.17 9.72
C GLY A 21 -7.40 -1.16 11.03
N ILE A 22 -7.33 -2.32 11.67
CA ILE A 22 -6.56 -2.55 12.88
C ILE A 22 -5.58 -3.68 12.57
N PRO A 23 -4.26 -3.43 12.54
CA PRO A 23 -3.28 -4.49 12.40
C PRO A 23 -3.41 -5.44 13.59
N ASN A 24 -3.25 -6.75 13.36
CA ASN A 24 -3.34 -7.74 14.42
C ASN A 24 -2.33 -7.41 15.54
N SER A 25 -2.74 -7.47 16.81
CA SER A 25 -1.88 -7.20 17.98
C SER A 25 -0.64 -8.10 17.99
N GLU A 26 -0.75 -9.31 17.45
CA GLU A 26 0.31 -10.31 17.38
C GLU A 26 1.03 -10.32 16.01
N ALA A 27 0.79 -9.34 15.14
CA ALA A 27 1.42 -9.26 13.82
C ALA A 27 2.94 -8.99 13.92
N THR A 28 3.75 -10.05 13.88
CA THR A 28 5.21 -9.93 14.04
C THR A 28 5.96 -9.45 12.80
N HIS A 29 5.34 -9.45 11.62
CA HIS A 29 6.04 -9.17 10.36
C HIS A 29 5.51 -7.93 9.66
N ASN A 30 4.40 -8.05 8.94
CA ASN A 30 3.86 -6.99 8.10
C ASN A 30 2.37 -7.20 7.78
N PHE A 31 1.71 -6.16 7.29
CA PHE A 31 0.47 -6.30 6.53
C PHE A 31 0.62 -5.66 5.14
N ILE A 32 -0.27 -6.04 4.21
CA ILE A 32 -0.15 -5.68 2.80
C ILE A 32 -1.44 -5.09 2.29
N ILE A 33 -1.32 -4.01 1.50
CA ILE A 33 -2.40 -3.46 0.70
C ILE A 33 -1.97 -3.53 -0.77
N ASN A 34 -2.78 -4.20 -1.58
CA ASN A 34 -2.58 -4.37 -3.02
C ASN A 34 -3.69 -3.66 -3.79
N VAL A 35 -3.31 -2.86 -4.78
CA VAL A 35 -4.22 -2.21 -5.73
C VAL A 35 -3.74 -2.54 -7.14
N GLY A 36 -4.63 -3.10 -7.96
CA GLY A 36 -4.26 -3.56 -9.29
C GLY A 36 -5.43 -4.10 -10.10
N LYS A 37 -5.14 -4.48 -11.34
CA LYS A 37 -6.12 -5.09 -12.27
C LYS A 37 -6.34 -6.57 -11.95
N SER A 38 -5.32 -7.25 -11.45
CA SER A 38 -5.37 -8.64 -11.02
C SER A 38 -4.20 -8.96 -10.10
N ASP A 39 -4.16 -10.17 -9.57
CA ASP A 39 -3.07 -10.68 -8.72
C ASP A 39 -1.70 -10.65 -9.44
N ASP A 40 -1.69 -10.76 -10.77
CA ASP A 40 -0.47 -10.69 -11.60
C ASP A 40 -0.12 -9.27 -12.08
N TYR A 41 -0.98 -8.28 -11.79
CA TYR A 41 -0.84 -6.90 -12.25
C TYR A 41 -1.23 -5.91 -11.14
N LEU A 42 -0.30 -5.72 -10.20
CA LEU A 42 -0.39 -4.73 -9.12
C LEU A 42 0.21 -3.40 -9.57
N ALA A 43 -0.62 -2.37 -9.62
CA ALA A 43 -0.17 -1.00 -9.87
C ALA A 43 0.48 -0.40 -8.61
N LEU A 44 -0.01 -0.80 -7.43
CA LEU A 44 0.53 -0.42 -6.12
C LEU A 44 0.47 -1.63 -5.18
N HIS A 45 1.62 -2.01 -4.65
CA HIS A 45 1.80 -2.93 -3.53
C HIS A 45 2.42 -2.14 -2.39
N MET A 46 1.74 -2.09 -1.24
CA MET A 46 2.26 -1.47 -0.02
C MET A 46 2.44 -2.54 1.04
N SER A 47 3.67 -2.71 1.51
CA SER A 47 4.04 -3.61 2.60
C SER A 47 4.42 -2.78 3.83
N PHE A 48 3.59 -2.83 4.86
CA PHE A 48 3.78 -2.12 6.12
C PHE A 48 4.55 -3.04 7.07
N ARG A 49 5.88 -2.94 7.06
CA ARG A 49 6.79 -3.85 7.75
C ARG A 49 7.03 -3.36 9.18
N PHE A 50 6.49 -4.06 10.17
CA PHE A 50 6.83 -3.85 11.58
C PHE A 50 8.27 -4.32 11.82
N ASP A 51 8.56 -5.56 11.44
CA ASP A 51 9.90 -6.16 11.36
C ASP A 51 9.90 -7.28 10.30
N HIS A 52 10.37 -6.98 9.09
CA HIS A 52 10.30 -7.93 7.98
C HIS A 52 11.36 -7.68 6.92
N LEU A 53 12.03 -8.74 6.44
CA LEU A 53 13.03 -8.70 5.37
C LEU A 53 14.17 -7.68 5.61
N GLY A 54 14.54 -7.47 6.88
CA GLY A 54 15.60 -6.53 7.26
C GLY A 54 15.15 -5.06 7.35
N ASP A 55 13.87 -4.77 7.10
CA ASP A 55 13.26 -3.46 7.35
C ASP A 55 12.49 -3.48 8.68
N THR A 56 12.66 -2.45 9.50
CA THR A 56 11.95 -2.25 10.77
C THR A 56 11.19 -0.93 10.72
N GLN A 57 9.89 -0.97 11.02
CA GLN A 57 9.01 0.19 10.95
C GLN A 57 9.13 0.96 9.62
N THR A 58 8.95 0.26 8.52
CA THR A 58 9.10 0.82 7.17
C THR A 58 7.89 0.48 6.30
N VAL A 59 7.39 1.47 5.55
CA VAL A 59 6.46 1.22 4.45
C VAL A 59 7.26 1.02 3.17
N VAL A 60 7.10 -0.14 2.54
CA VAL A 60 7.76 -0.48 1.28
C VAL A 60 6.71 -0.56 0.18
N CYS A 61 6.83 0.32 -0.80
CA CYS A 61 5.96 0.39 -1.97
C CYS A 61 6.63 -0.24 -3.18
N ASN A 62 5.87 -0.96 -4.00
CA ASN A 62 6.35 -1.49 -5.27
C ASN A 62 5.19 -1.69 -6.26
N SER A 63 5.51 -2.11 -7.48
CA SER A 63 4.58 -2.61 -8.49
C SER A 63 4.98 -4.04 -8.88
N TYR A 64 4.00 -4.84 -9.29
CA TYR A 64 4.21 -6.22 -9.69
C TYR A 64 3.51 -6.49 -11.01
N HIS A 65 4.24 -6.88 -12.06
CA HIS A 65 3.66 -7.19 -13.38
C HIS A 65 4.21 -8.50 -13.91
N GLY A 66 3.31 -9.43 -14.27
CA GLY A 66 3.63 -10.63 -15.04
C GLY A 66 4.72 -11.50 -14.40
N GLY A 67 4.73 -11.64 -13.08
CA GLY A 67 5.74 -12.45 -12.38
C GLY A 67 6.87 -11.66 -11.70
N MET A 68 7.03 -10.36 -12.01
CA MET A 68 8.21 -9.60 -11.62
C MET A 68 7.89 -8.40 -10.72
N TRP A 69 8.68 -8.27 -9.65
CA TRP A 69 8.75 -7.06 -8.84
C TRP A 69 9.65 -6.02 -9.50
N PHE A 70 9.29 -4.75 -9.34
CA PHE A 70 10.08 -3.63 -9.83
C PHE A 70 10.93 -3.03 -8.71
N GLU A 71 11.44 -1.82 -8.89
CA GLU A 71 12.20 -1.10 -7.86
C GLU A 71 11.33 -0.79 -6.64
N GLU A 72 11.83 -1.11 -5.45
CA GLU A 72 11.16 -0.79 -4.18
C GLU A 72 11.33 0.69 -3.84
N HIS A 73 10.26 1.33 -3.38
CA HIS A 73 10.27 2.68 -2.83
C HIS A 73 10.08 2.59 -1.31
N ARG A 74 11.04 3.15 -0.57
CA ARG A 74 11.00 3.29 0.88
C ARG A 74 10.91 4.78 1.19
N GLU A 75 9.72 5.25 1.50
CA GLU A 75 9.45 6.67 1.75
C GLU A 75 8.38 6.80 2.84
N GLY A 76 8.38 7.94 3.53
CA GLY A 76 7.37 8.30 4.54
C GLY A 76 7.82 8.02 5.97
N GLY A 77 6.84 8.04 6.87
CA GLY A 77 6.99 7.58 8.25
C GLY A 77 6.31 6.22 8.45
N PHE A 78 6.29 5.76 9.70
CA PHE A 78 5.59 4.53 10.09
C PHE A 78 4.63 4.78 11.26
N PRO A 79 3.55 5.54 11.05
CA PRO A 79 2.55 5.83 12.09
C PRO A 79 1.54 4.67 12.24
N PHE A 80 2.05 3.45 12.41
CA PHE A 80 1.24 2.23 12.53
C PHE A 80 1.68 1.43 13.75
N ASN A 81 0.72 1.10 14.61
CA ASN A 81 0.94 0.24 15.77
C ASN A 81 0.06 -1.01 15.67
N GLN A 82 0.58 -2.13 16.18
CA GLN A 82 -0.19 -3.36 16.30
C GLN A 82 -1.35 -3.16 17.29
N GLY A 83 -2.55 -3.61 16.94
CA GLY A 83 -3.75 -3.46 17.77
C GLY A 83 -4.39 -2.07 17.78
N GLU A 84 -3.82 -1.09 17.08
CA GLU A 84 -4.39 0.26 16.97
C GLU A 84 -5.04 0.51 15.60
N GLU A 85 -6.11 1.30 15.58
CA GLU A 85 -6.76 1.67 14.32
C GLU A 85 -5.87 2.64 13.52
N PHE A 86 -5.74 2.37 12.22
CA PHE A 86 -5.20 3.34 11.27
C PHE A 86 -6.24 3.71 10.23
N LYS A 87 -6.04 4.88 9.63
CA LYS A 87 -6.73 5.32 8.42
C LYS A 87 -5.71 5.85 7.43
N ILE A 88 -5.74 5.33 6.20
CA ILE A 88 -4.96 5.87 5.07
C ILE A 88 -5.89 6.28 3.94
N ASN A 89 -5.46 7.27 3.16
CA ASN A 89 -6.15 7.70 1.96
C ASN A 89 -5.20 7.56 0.76
N ILE A 90 -5.60 6.77 -0.24
CA ILE A 90 -4.86 6.58 -1.47
C ILE A 90 -5.57 7.37 -2.56
N THR A 91 -4.97 8.45 -3.05
CA THR A 91 -5.50 9.23 -4.17
C THR A 91 -4.78 8.83 -5.45
N PHE A 92 -5.54 8.45 -6.48
CA PHE A 92 -4.98 8.05 -7.75
C PHE A 92 -4.92 9.24 -8.71
N THR A 93 -3.72 9.56 -9.18
CA THR A 93 -3.46 10.59 -10.19
C THR A 93 -2.83 9.97 -11.42
N LYS A 94 -2.70 10.75 -12.50
CA LYS A 94 -2.13 10.24 -13.75
C LYS A 94 -0.66 9.87 -13.57
N GLU A 95 0.06 10.62 -12.74
CA GLU A 95 1.50 10.48 -12.52
C GLU A 95 1.83 9.53 -11.37
N GLN A 96 0.98 9.45 -10.34
CA GLN A 96 1.32 8.79 -9.08
C GLN A 96 0.11 8.40 -8.22
N PHE A 97 0.35 7.49 -7.28
CA PHE A 97 -0.48 7.26 -6.11
C PHE A 97 0.03 8.16 -4.98
N LEU A 98 -0.86 8.99 -4.44
CA LEU A 98 -0.62 9.82 -3.26
C LEU A 98 -1.21 9.11 -2.05
N VAL A 99 -0.37 8.62 -1.14
CA VAL A 99 -0.83 7.89 0.04
C VAL A 99 -0.65 8.76 1.27
N ALA A 100 -1.75 9.34 1.77
CA ALA A 100 -1.74 10.09 3.02
C ALA A 100 -1.80 9.12 4.21
N LEU A 101 -0.78 9.20 5.06
CA LEU A 101 -0.61 8.41 6.27
C LEU A 101 -1.33 9.07 7.48
N PRO A 102 -1.58 8.32 8.57
CA PRO A 102 -2.22 8.85 9.78
C PRO A 102 -1.57 10.09 10.39
N ASP A 103 -0.25 10.26 10.27
CA ASP A 103 0.52 11.39 10.81
C ASP A 103 0.53 12.62 9.88
N GLY A 104 -0.14 12.55 8.73
CA GLY A 104 -0.19 13.61 7.74
C GLY A 104 0.96 13.60 6.73
N LEU A 105 1.94 12.70 6.86
CA LEU A 105 2.93 12.48 5.81
C LEU A 105 2.28 11.86 4.57
N VAL A 106 2.86 12.11 3.41
CA VAL A 106 2.37 11.60 2.12
C VAL A 106 3.48 10.83 1.43
N ILE A 107 3.21 9.58 1.06
CA ILE A 107 4.08 8.79 0.19
C ILE A 107 3.71 9.06 -1.27
N HIS A 108 4.73 9.29 -2.09
CA HIS A 108 4.60 9.54 -3.52
C HIS A 108 5.07 8.32 -4.33
N PHE A 109 4.15 7.45 -4.71
CA PHE A 109 4.49 6.26 -5.48
C PHE A 109 4.14 6.42 -6.97
N PRO A 110 5.09 6.27 -7.92
CA PRO A 110 4.83 6.53 -9.33
C PRO A 110 3.79 5.57 -9.91
N ASN A 111 2.88 6.10 -10.71
CA ASN A 111 1.97 5.30 -11.51
C ASN A 111 2.73 4.74 -12.72
N ARG A 112 3.37 3.58 -12.52
CA ARG A 112 4.15 2.90 -13.55
C ARG A 112 3.29 2.35 -14.69
N GLN A 113 1.99 2.14 -14.44
CA GLN A 113 1.02 1.81 -15.46
C GLN A 113 0.53 3.12 -16.08
N ARG A 114 0.96 3.46 -17.30
CA ARG A 114 0.49 4.67 -18.00
C ARG A 114 -0.96 4.52 -18.51
N ASP A 115 -1.87 4.12 -17.62
CA ASP A 115 -3.32 4.04 -17.87
C ASP A 115 -3.99 5.42 -17.77
#